data_AF-A0A9D1YGT1-F1
#
_entry.id   AF-A0A9D1YGT1-F1
#
_cell.length_a   1.000
_cell.length_b   1.000
_cell.length_c   1.000
_cell.angle_alpha   90.00
_cell.angle_beta   90.00
_cell.angle_gamma   90.00
#
_symmetry.space_group_name_H-M   'P 1'
#
loop_
_entity.id
_entity.type
_entity.pdbx_description
1 polymer ?
#
loop_
_entity_poly.entity_id
_entity_poly.type
_entity_poly.pdbx_seq_one_letter_code
_entity_poly.pdbx_strand_id
1 'polypeptide(L)'
;MIAIFPKGEILMKTARTSWKWAMGLLGLSAVMAAVFLAFLPDTIPMHYNASWEVDRYGSKYEMLLFPGVALVLCVFFRFSQKLPAGNKKLPAFLEIFFLALWNLLELAFFLLAWWDCSGQSPLPEAGSLFSKGIGLLFGVLLILMGFWMPEVERNSLAGLRTSWSMKNDAVWQKSQQFGGYAFVVCGFLVLAASVFLSDLPLLISIVGIIVLGAIVSSAASYQIWKAWQREHPEE
;
A
#
# COMPACT_ATOMS: atom_id res chain seq x y z
N MET A 1 -1.87 -7.20 -30.07
CA MET A 1 -1.49 -6.96 -28.66
C MET A 1 -2.63 -6.19 -28.02
N ILE A 2 -3.48 -6.84 -27.22
CA ILE A 2 -4.58 -6.15 -26.53
C ILE A 2 -3.92 -5.30 -25.44
N ALA A 3 -4.08 -3.97 -25.50
CA ALA A 3 -3.57 -3.09 -24.46
C ALA A 3 -4.42 -3.28 -23.20
N ILE A 4 -4.00 -4.21 -22.33
CA ILE A 4 -4.64 -4.51 -21.03
C ILE A 4 -4.49 -3.32 -20.06
N PHE A 5 -3.51 -2.45 -20.30
CA PHE A 5 -3.25 -1.27 -19.48
C PHE A 5 -3.96 -0.03 -20.07
N PRO A 6 -4.98 0.53 -19.38
CA PRO A 6 -5.45 1.85 -19.75
C PRO A 6 -4.30 2.85 -19.61
N LYS A 7 -4.13 3.77 -20.58
CA LYS A 7 -3.17 4.87 -20.43
C LYS A 7 -3.48 5.61 -19.13
N GLY A 8 -2.47 5.90 -18.30
CA GLY A 8 -2.61 6.55 -16.98
C GLY A 8 -3.21 7.97 -16.99
N GLU A 9 -3.75 8.42 -18.13
CA GLU A 9 -4.49 9.67 -18.30
C GLU A 9 -5.74 9.76 -17.39
N ILE A 10 -6.30 8.64 -16.96
CA ILE A 10 -7.56 8.60 -16.21
C ILE A 10 -7.36 8.96 -14.72
N LEU A 11 -6.17 8.81 -14.14
CA LEU A 11 -6.06 8.80 -12.67
C LEU A 11 -5.78 10.13 -11.97
N MET A 12 -5.18 11.15 -12.59
CA MET A 12 -5.17 12.52 -12.03
C MET A 12 -4.80 13.58 -13.08
N LYS A 13 -5.60 14.66 -13.15
CA LYS A 13 -5.41 15.75 -14.12
C LYS A 13 -4.15 16.60 -13.85
N THR A 14 -3.74 16.85 -12.59
CA THR A 14 -2.48 17.56 -12.25
C THR A 14 -2.00 17.30 -10.81
N ALA A 15 -0.69 17.43 -10.56
CA ALA A 15 -0.06 17.38 -9.23
C ALA A 15 -0.43 18.55 -8.29
N ARG A 16 -1.05 19.63 -8.81
CA ARG A 16 -1.52 20.75 -7.99
C ARG A 16 -2.81 20.42 -7.25
N THR A 17 -3.66 19.57 -7.85
CA THR A 17 -4.89 19.09 -7.23
C THR A 17 -4.60 18.09 -6.12
N SER A 18 -3.58 17.23 -6.27
CA SER A 18 -3.23 16.22 -5.27
C SER A 18 -2.79 16.79 -3.92
N TRP A 19 -2.11 17.94 -3.93
CA TRP A 19 -1.72 18.66 -2.72
C TRP A 19 -2.90 18.98 -1.79
N LYS A 20 -4.02 19.46 -2.34
CA LYS A 20 -5.19 19.85 -1.54
C LYS A 20 -5.80 18.64 -0.84
N TRP A 21 -5.88 17.51 -1.56
CA TRP A 21 -6.36 16.24 -1.02
C TRP A 21 -5.43 15.71 0.07
N ALA A 22 -4.12 15.71 -0.16
CA ALA A 22 -3.15 15.25 0.82
C ALA A 22 -3.20 16.08 2.11
N MET A 23 -3.28 17.41 2.02
CA MET A 23 -3.44 18.27 3.21
C MET A 23 -4.79 18.06 3.91
N GLY A 24 -5.86 17.85 3.15
CA GLY A 24 -7.17 17.52 3.71
C GLY A 24 -7.13 16.20 4.50
N LEU A 25 -6.50 15.16 3.96
CA LEU A 25 -6.35 13.86 4.63
C LEU A 25 -5.40 13.91 5.83
N LEU A 26 -4.34 14.71 5.76
CA LEU A 26 -3.45 14.96 6.90
C LEU A 26 -4.19 15.69 8.03
N GLY A 27 -4.97 16.73 7.67
CA GLY A 27 -5.82 17.46 8.60
C GLY A 27 -6.90 16.56 9.21
N LEU A 28 -7.51 15.68 8.41
CA LEU A 28 -8.50 14.72 8.88
C LEU A 28 -7.93 13.79 9.96
N SER A 29 -6.73 13.25 9.75
CA SER A 29 -6.03 12.41 10.74
C SER A 29 -5.84 13.17 12.07
N ALA A 30 -5.34 14.41 12.01
CA ALA A 30 -5.18 15.25 13.20
C ALA A 30 -6.51 15.57 13.90
N VAL A 31 -7.58 15.83 13.13
CA VAL A 31 -8.92 16.09 13.67
C VAL A 31 -9.48 14.85 14.35
N MET A 32 -9.37 13.67 13.73
CA MET A 32 -9.82 12.42 14.34
C MET A 32 -9.09 12.15 15.65
N ALA A 33 -7.76 12.27 15.68
CA ALA A 33 -6.99 12.11 16.91
C ALA A 33 -7.44 13.09 18.00
N ALA A 34 -7.60 14.39 17.67
CA ALA A 34 -8.06 15.40 18.62
C ALA A 34 -9.47 15.11 19.18
N VAL A 35 -10.37 14.66 18.31
CA VAL A 35 -11.74 14.27 18.66
C VAL A 35 -11.72 13.09 19.63
N PHE A 36 -11.06 11.98 19.30
CA PHE A 36 -11.01 10.81 20.19
C PHE A 36 -10.27 11.08 21.52
N LEU A 37 -9.22 11.90 21.50
CA LEU A 37 -8.52 12.33 22.72
C LEU A 37 -9.44 13.09 23.70
N ALA A 38 -10.47 13.79 23.20
CA ALA A 38 -11.34 14.62 24.02
C ALA A 38 -12.28 13.81 24.93
N PHE A 39 -12.59 12.55 24.58
CA PHE A 39 -13.58 11.75 25.31
C PHE A 39 -13.12 10.33 25.66
N LEU A 40 -11.96 9.88 25.18
CA LEU A 40 -11.36 8.64 25.66
C LEU A 40 -10.79 8.79 27.08
N PRO A 41 -10.87 7.72 27.89
CA PRO A 41 -10.21 7.68 29.20
C PRO A 41 -8.68 7.76 29.04
N ASP A 42 -7.96 8.08 30.12
CA ASP A 42 -6.51 8.27 30.06
C ASP A 42 -5.73 7.01 29.68
N THR A 43 -6.33 5.83 29.92
CA THR A 43 -5.77 4.51 29.58
C THR A 43 -6.70 3.80 28.60
N ILE A 44 -6.16 3.41 27.43
CA ILE A 44 -6.90 2.78 26.33
C ILE A 44 -6.16 1.54 25.79
N PRO A 45 -6.84 0.61 25.11
CA PRO A 45 -6.18 -0.43 24.32
C PRO A 45 -5.27 0.19 23.27
N MET A 46 -4.02 -0.28 23.21
CA MET A 46 -3.03 0.19 22.23
C MET A 46 -2.35 -0.95 21.46
N HIS A 47 -2.65 -2.20 21.79
CA HIS A 47 -2.23 -3.38 21.03
C HIS A 47 -3.24 -4.52 21.23
N TYR A 48 -3.39 -5.33 20.19
CA TYR A 48 -4.23 -6.52 20.17
C TYR A 48 -3.38 -7.70 19.71
N ASN A 49 -3.54 -8.84 20.38
CA ASN A 49 -2.87 -10.08 19.98
C ASN A 49 -3.52 -10.68 18.72
N ALA A 50 -2.99 -11.81 18.22
CA ALA A 50 -3.52 -12.48 17.04
C ALA A 50 -4.96 -13.03 17.21
N SER A 51 -5.45 -13.13 18.44
CA SER A 51 -6.82 -13.50 18.79
C SER A 51 -7.74 -12.29 18.98
N TRP A 52 -7.26 -11.08 18.68
CA TRP A 52 -7.96 -9.81 18.88
C TRP A 52 -8.30 -9.47 20.33
N GLU A 53 -7.54 -10.00 21.27
CA GLU A 53 -7.64 -9.64 22.68
C GLU A 53 -6.64 -8.52 22.99
N VAL A 54 -7.04 -7.59 23.85
CA VAL A 54 -6.16 -6.51 24.30
C VAL A 54 -5.06 -7.09 25.18
N ASP A 55 -3.82 -7.06 24.70
CA ASP A 55 -2.63 -7.51 25.43
C ASP A 55 -1.74 -6.34 25.91
N ARG A 56 -2.04 -5.11 25.45
CA ARG A 56 -1.40 -3.88 25.95
C ARG A 56 -2.38 -2.72 26.03
N TYR A 57 -2.40 -2.09 27.20
CA TYR A 57 -3.00 -0.77 27.41
C TYR A 57 -1.91 0.31 27.40
N GLY A 58 -2.27 1.51 26.97
CA GLY A 58 -1.37 2.66 26.90
C GLY A 58 -2.10 3.97 27.17
N SER A 59 -1.34 5.06 27.18
CA SER A 59 -1.93 6.39 27.35
C SER A 59 -2.72 6.80 26.11
N LYS A 60 -3.87 7.47 26.26
CA LYS A 60 -4.62 8.01 25.12
C LYS A 60 -3.78 8.93 24.22
N TYR A 61 -2.78 9.62 24.79
CA TYR A 61 -1.88 10.49 24.02
C TYR A 61 -0.99 9.72 23.03
N GLU A 62 -0.82 8.40 23.19
CA GLU A 62 -0.18 7.57 22.17
C GLU A 62 -0.94 7.59 20.84
N MET A 63 -2.23 7.94 20.82
CA MET A 63 -2.99 8.16 19.57
C MET A 63 -2.41 9.30 18.70
N LEU A 64 -1.61 10.21 19.26
CA LEU A 64 -0.92 11.24 18.47
C LEU A 64 0.16 10.66 17.53
N LEU A 65 0.57 9.40 17.74
CA LEU A 65 1.43 8.69 16.79
C LEU A 65 0.78 8.58 15.41
N PHE A 66 -0.56 8.50 15.33
CA PHE A 66 -1.26 8.32 14.06
C PHE A 66 -1.13 9.53 13.11
N PRO A 67 -1.48 10.75 13.51
CA PRO A 67 -1.21 11.94 12.70
C PRO A 67 0.29 12.19 12.52
N GLY A 68 1.14 11.76 13.46
CA GLY A 68 2.60 11.78 13.30
C GLY A 68 3.08 10.93 12.12
N VAL A 69 2.60 9.69 12.00
CA VAL A 69 2.91 8.81 10.87
C VAL A 69 2.31 9.36 9.57
N ALA A 70 1.08 9.88 9.59
CA ALA A 70 0.46 10.53 8.43
C ALA A 70 1.32 11.70 7.90
N LEU A 71 1.87 12.52 8.81
CA LEU A 71 2.80 13.60 8.46
C LEU A 71 4.06 13.06 7.79
N VAL A 72 4.68 12.02 8.37
CA VAL A 72 5.88 11.38 7.81
C VAL A 72 5.60 10.83 6.40
N LEU A 73 4.47 10.15 6.20
CA LEU A 73 4.05 9.65 4.88
C LEU A 73 3.88 10.79 3.87
N CYS A 74 3.21 11.88 4.27
CA CYS A 74 3.04 13.05 3.41
C CYS A 74 4.38 13.68 3.01
N VAL A 75 5.31 13.85 3.97
CA VAL A 75 6.66 14.38 3.70
C VAL A 75 7.43 13.44 2.77
N PHE A 76 7.40 12.14 3.02
CA PHE A 76 8.06 11.12 2.19
C PHE A 76 7.59 11.18 0.74
N PHE A 77 6.29 11.14 0.50
CA PHE A 77 5.75 11.19 -0.86
C PHE A 77 6.01 12.55 -1.52
N ARG A 78 6.02 13.64 -0.76
CA ARG A 78 6.35 14.95 -1.31
C ARG A 78 7.81 15.04 -1.74
N PHE A 79 8.71 14.43 -0.98
CA PHE A 79 10.12 14.36 -1.36
C PHE A 79 10.29 13.47 -2.60
N SER A 80 9.60 12.33 -2.68
CA SER A 80 9.71 11.44 -3.84
C SER A 80 9.18 12.05 -5.14
N GLN A 81 8.19 12.96 -5.09
CA GLN A 81 7.75 13.77 -6.25
C GLN A 81 8.82 14.72 -6.80
N LYS A 82 9.85 15.06 -6.01
CA LYS A 82 10.98 15.91 -6.43
C LYS A 82 12.13 15.10 -7.03
N LEU A 83 12.14 13.78 -6.83
CA LEU A 83 13.21 12.93 -7.34
C LEU A 83 13.12 12.81 -8.86
N PRO A 84 14.24 12.57 -9.57
CA PRO A 84 14.28 12.53 -11.05
C PRO A 84 13.51 11.38 -11.72
N ALA A 85 12.62 10.67 -11.00
CA ALA A 85 11.82 9.60 -11.57
C ALA A 85 10.78 10.18 -12.56
N GLY A 86 10.72 9.61 -13.77
CA GLY A 86 9.99 10.15 -14.92
C GLY A 86 8.48 10.40 -14.75
N ASN A 87 7.86 9.95 -13.65
CA ASN A 87 6.43 10.13 -13.43
C ASN A 87 6.09 10.71 -12.04
N LYS A 88 5.92 12.04 -11.97
CA LYS A 88 5.47 12.75 -10.74
C LYS A 88 4.04 12.44 -10.34
N LYS A 89 3.21 11.90 -11.24
CA LYS A 89 1.82 11.53 -10.94
C LYS A 89 1.78 10.29 -10.04
N LEU A 90 2.74 9.38 -10.22
CA LEU A 90 2.82 8.13 -9.47
C LEU A 90 2.91 8.36 -7.95
N PRO A 91 3.95 9.06 -7.46
CA PRO A 91 4.05 9.38 -6.05
C PRO A 91 2.87 10.21 -5.49
N ALA A 92 2.26 11.09 -6.29
CA ALA A 92 1.15 11.92 -5.85
C ALA A 92 -0.16 11.13 -5.63
N PHE A 93 -0.43 10.12 -6.44
CA PHE A 93 -1.56 9.22 -6.21
C PHE A 93 -1.29 8.29 -5.04
N LEU A 94 -0.07 7.73 -4.95
CA LEU A 94 0.30 6.90 -3.81
C LEU A 94 0.17 7.69 -2.50
N GLU A 95 0.57 8.97 -2.47
CA GLU A 95 0.34 9.86 -1.32
C GLU A 95 -1.13 9.87 -0.88
N ILE A 96 -2.05 10.20 -1.80
CA ILE A 96 -3.49 10.26 -1.50
C ILE A 96 -4.01 8.90 -1.07
N PHE A 97 -3.65 7.84 -1.80
CA PHE A 97 -4.11 6.48 -1.53
C PHE A 97 -3.67 6.02 -0.14
N PHE A 98 -2.37 6.12 0.18
CA PHE A 98 -1.84 5.71 1.47
C PHE A 98 -2.36 6.58 2.62
N LEU A 99 -2.55 7.89 2.42
CA LEU A 99 -3.15 8.75 3.43
C LEU A 99 -4.64 8.41 3.65
N ALA A 100 -5.40 8.14 2.59
CA ALA A 100 -6.80 7.73 2.73
C ALA A 100 -6.93 6.37 3.42
N LEU A 101 -6.07 5.41 3.04
CA LEU A 101 -5.95 4.12 3.70
C LEU A 101 -5.59 4.28 5.18
N TRP A 102 -4.59 5.11 5.47
CA TRP A 102 -4.16 5.41 6.84
C TRP A 102 -5.31 5.96 7.69
N ASN A 103 -6.04 6.95 7.17
CA ASN A 103 -7.20 7.53 7.87
C ASN A 103 -8.30 6.48 8.13
N LEU A 104 -8.53 5.56 7.20
CA LEU A 104 -9.51 4.49 7.40
C LEU A 104 -9.08 3.52 8.50
N LEU A 105 -7.80 3.11 8.52
CA LEU A 105 -7.25 2.22 9.55
C LEU A 105 -7.18 2.90 10.91
N GLU A 106 -6.81 4.18 10.94
CA GLU A 106 -6.82 5.03 12.12
C GLU A 106 -8.23 5.12 12.71
N LEU A 107 -9.22 5.47 11.89
CA LEU A 107 -10.61 5.56 12.35
C LEU A 107 -11.10 4.21 12.89
N ALA A 108 -10.83 3.12 12.18
CA ALA A 108 -11.23 1.79 12.63
C ALA A 108 -10.56 1.41 13.96
N PHE A 109 -9.27 1.69 14.12
CA PHE A 109 -8.56 1.48 15.38
C PHE A 109 -9.12 2.34 16.52
N PHE A 110 -9.41 3.61 16.28
CA PHE A 110 -9.99 4.51 17.28
C PHE A 110 -11.40 4.09 17.70
N LEU A 111 -12.21 3.62 16.74
CA LEU A 111 -13.54 3.08 17.04
C LEU A 111 -13.46 1.79 17.86
N LEU A 112 -12.49 0.91 17.59
CA LEU A 112 -12.24 -0.29 18.40
C LEU A 112 -11.83 0.09 19.83
N ALA A 113 -10.86 0.98 19.99
CA ALA A 113 -10.43 1.45 21.30
C ALA A 113 -11.57 2.12 22.08
N TRP A 114 -12.38 2.94 21.42
CA TRP A 114 -13.57 3.55 22.01
C TRP A 114 -14.60 2.50 22.44
N TRP A 115 -14.85 1.50 21.59
CA TRP A 115 -15.79 0.42 21.90
C TRP A 115 -15.36 -0.35 23.15
N ASP A 116 -14.09 -0.75 23.23
CA ASP A 116 -13.54 -1.48 24.37
C ASP A 116 -13.62 -0.64 25.66
N CYS A 117 -13.41 0.68 25.57
CA CYS A 117 -13.55 1.59 26.69
C CYS A 117 -15.01 1.88 27.09
N SER A 118 -15.99 1.61 26.23
CA SER A 118 -17.40 1.94 26.47
C SER A 118 -18.13 0.98 27.43
N GLY A 119 -17.45 -0.09 27.87
CA GLY A 119 -18.03 -1.11 28.77
C GLY A 119 -19.06 -2.02 28.09
N GLN A 120 -19.16 -1.95 26.76
CA GLN A 120 -19.97 -2.85 25.96
C GLN A 120 -19.29 -4.22 25.83
N SER A 121 -20.07 -5.26 25.55
CA SER A 121 -19.51 -6.57 25.20
C SER A 121 -18.62 -6.44 23.96
N PRO A 122 -17.52 -7.22 23.85
CA PRO A 122 -16.70 -7.24 22.65
C PRO A 122 -17.55 -7.45 21.41
N LEU A 123 -17.32 -6.65 20.36
CA LEU A 123 -17.97 -6.85 19.07
C LEU A 123 -17.51 -8.22 18.51
N PRO A 124 -18.44 -9.17 18.30
CA PRO A 124 -18.07 -10.43 17.67
C PRO A 124 -17.42 -10.16 16.32
N GLU A 125 -16.29 -10.82 16.05
CA GLU A 125 -15.60 -10.78 14.76
C GLU A 125 -15.04 -9.41 14.32
N ALA A 126 -15.06 -8.37 15.15
CA ALA A 126 -14.57 -7.04 14.75
C ALA A 126 -13.12 -7.07 14.26
N GLY A 127 -12.28 -7.87 14.92
CA GLY A 127 -10.93 -8.13 14.48
C GLY A 127 -10.81 -8.84 13.14
N SER A 128 -11.63 -9.87 12.91
CA SER A 128 -11.70 -10.57 11.62
C SER A 128 -12.15 -9.64 10.49
N LEU A 129 -13.13 -8.78 10.74
CA LEU A 129 -13.58 -7.77 9.78
C LEU A 129 -12.49 -6.74 9.50
N PHE A 130 -11.76 -6.30 10.53
CA PHE A 130 -10.63 -5.38 10.38
C PHE A 130 -9.50 -6.00 9.54
N SER A 131 -9.10 -7.25 9.83
CA SER A 131 -8.07 -7.95 9.06
C SER A 131 -8.47 -8.16 7.60
N LYS A 132 -9.72 -8.56 7.33
CA LYS A 132 -10.26 -8.66 5.97
C LYS A 132 -10.27 -7.31 5.26
N GLY A 133 -10.66 -6.25 5.95
CA GLY A 133 -10.65 -4.88 5.45
C GLY A 133 -9.25 -4.46 4.98
N ILE A 134 -8.22 -4.69 5.81
CA ILE A 134 -6.81 -4.47 5.43
C ILE A 134 -6.45 -5.28 4.20
N GLY A 135 -6.76 -6.57 4.18
CA GLY A 135 -6.44 -7.45 3.06
C GLY A 135 -7.06 -6.97 1.74
N LEU A 136 -8.33 -6.58 1.76
CA LEU A 136 -9.04 -6.05 0.59
C LEU A 136 -8.37 -4.78 0.04
N LEU A 137 -8.03 -3.86 0.94
CA LEU A 137 -7.37 -2.61 0.58
C LEU A 137 -5.97 -2.86 0.01
N PHE A 138 -5.24 -3.81 0.58
CA PHE A 138 -3.93 -4.21 0.10
C PHE A 138 -4.00 -4.89 -1.28
N GLY A 139 -5.01 -5.73 -1.53
CA GLY A 139 -5.26 -6.32 -2.85
C GLY A 139 -5.54 -5.27 -3.91
N VAL A 140 -6.38 -4.28 -3.60
CA VAL A 140 -6.65 -3.11 -4.48
C VAL A 140 -5.36 -2.32 -4.76
N LEU A 141 -4.54 -2.06 -3.73
CA LEU A 141 -3.25 -1.37 -3.90
C LEU A 141 -2.34 -2.10 -4.91
N LEU A 142 -2.18 -3.42 -4.77
CA LEU A 142 -1.34 -4.21 -5.66
C LEU A 142 -1.84 -4.12 -7.11
N ILE A 143 -3.15 -4.18 -7.35
CA ILE A 143 -3.73 -4.02 -8.69
C ILE A 143 -3.39 -2.64 -9.26
N LEU A 144 -3.59 -1.57 -8.49
CA LEU A 144 -3.32 -0.20 -8.93
C LEU A 144 -1.83 0.01 -9.22
N MET A 145 -0.94 -0.53 -8.38
CA MET A 145 0.50 -0.53 -8.65
C MET A 145 0.83 -1.29 -9.93
N GLY A 146 0.17 -2.43 -10.16
CA GLY A 146 0.36 -3.24 -11.35
C GLY A 146 0.06 -2.49 -12.65
N PHE A 147 -1.00 -1.67 -12.65
CA PHE A 147 -1.34 -0.82 -13.80
C PHE A 147 -0.31 0.27 -14.09
N TRP A 148 0.48 0.67 -13.10
CA TRP A 148 1.42 1.77 -13.18
C TRP A 148 2.86 1.36 -13.46
N MET A 149 3.22 0.12 -13.14
CA MET A 149 4.55 -0.41 -13.40
C MET A 149 5.05 -0.20 -14.83
N PRO A 150 4.26 -0.44 -15.91
CA PRO A 150 4.74 -0.23 -17.29
C PRO A 150 5.10 1.23 -17.61
N GLU A 151 4.59 2.22 -16.87
CA GLU A 151 4.92 3.64 -17.07
C GLU A 151 6.19 4.06 -16.30
N VAL A 152 6.76 3.17 -15.48
CA VAL A 152 7.95 3.49 -14.69
C VAL A 152 9.17 3.44 -15.60
N GLU A 153 9.86 4.56 -15.76
CA GLU A 153 11.15 4.65 -16.45
C GLU A 153 12.30 4.10 -15.58
N ARG A 154 13.41 3.71 -16.19
CA ARG A 154 14.55 3.14 -15.48
C ARG A 154 15.11 4.14 -14.47
N ASN A 155 15.12 3.76 -13.20
CA ASN A 155 15.49 4.64 -12.10
C ASN A 155 16.11 3.86 -10.92
N SER A 156 16.64 4.60 -9.94
CA SER A 156 17.32 4.06 -8.76
C SER A 156 16.43 3.90 -7.52
N LEU A 157 15.11 4.03 -7.66
CA LEU A 157 14.16 4.07 -6.54
C LEU A 157 13.14 2.93 -6.62
N ALA A 158 12.31 2.91 -7.67
CA ALA A 158 11.11 2.08 -7.76
C ALA A 158 11.08 1.22 -9.02
N GLY A 159 10.33 0.11 -8.95
CA GLY A 159 10.15 -0.87 -10.01
C GLY A 159 10.79 -2.24 -9.70
N LEU A 160 10.65 -3.18 -10.62
CA LEU A 160 11.31 -4.49 -10.57
C LEU A 160 12.81 -4.30 -10.87
N ARG A 161 13.62 -4.15 -9.83
CA ARG A 161 15.04 -3.75 -9.91
C ARG A 161 15.98 -4.91 -9.63
N THR A 162 16.16 -5.76 -10.63
CA THR A 162 17.15 -6.84 -10.59
C THR A 162 18.41 -6.40 -11.33
N SER A 163 19.53 -7.11 -11.10
CA SER A 163 20.77 -6.91 -11.86
C SER A 163 20.57 -7.07 -13.37
N TRP A 164 19.49 -7.73 -13.79
CA TRP A 164 19.11 -7.98 -15.17
C TRP A 164 18.21 -6.89 -15.73
N SER A 165 17.16 -6.49 -15.00
CA SER A 165 16.22 -5.46 -15.48
C SER A 165 16.86 -4.08 -15.67
N MET A 166 17.95 -3.80 -14.96
CA MET A 166 18.64 -2.51 -14.99
C MET A 166 19.61 -2.33 -16.18
N LYS A 167 19.83 -3.36 -17.00
CA LYS A 167 20.89 -3.36 -18.04
C LYS A 167 20.68 -2.31 -19.13
N ASN A 168 19.48 -2.21 -19.66
CA ASN A 168 19.09 -1.21 -20.67
C ASN A 168 17.59 -0.90 -20.56
N ASP A 169 17.14 0.14 -21.25
CA ASP A 169 15.75 0.61 -21.15
C ASP A 169 14.74 -0.37 -21.78
N ALA A 170 15.12 -1.14 -22.79
CA ALA A 170 14.25 -2.13 -23.42
C ALA A 170 13.98 -3.33 -22.49
N VAL A 171 15.02 -3.87 -21.86
CA VAL A 171 14.91 -4.94 -20.84
C VAL A 171 14.15 -4.44 -19.62
N TRP A 172 14.40 -3.19 -19.21
CA TRP A 172 13.68 -2.54 -18.12
C TRP A 172 12.17 -2.49 -18.41
N GLN A 173 11.76 -1.93 -19.55
CA GLN A 173 10.35 -1.76 -19.91
C GLN A 173 9.60 -3.10 -19.98
N LYS A 174 10.18 -4.11 -20.64
CA LYS A 174 9.59 -5.46 -20.67
C LYS A 174 9.49 -6.08 -19.27
N SER A 175 10.48 -5.86 -18.41
CA SER A 175 10.48 -6.36 -17.03
C SER A 175 9.42 -5.66 -16.17
N GLN A 176 9.26 -4.35 -16.31
CA GLN A 176 8.21 -3.61 -15.59
C GLN A 176 6.81 -4.01 -16.08
N GLN A 177 6.64 -4.26 -17.38
CA GLN A 177 5.38 -4.77 -17.92
C GLN A 177 5.01 -6.12 -17.30
N PHE A 178 5.96 -7.05 -17.21
CA PHE A 178 5.75 -8.33 -16.54
C PHE A 178 5.44 -8.14 -15.04
N GLY A 179 6.24 -7.31 -14.35
CA GLY A 179 6.01 -6.98 -12.94
C GLY A 179 4.62 -6.37 -12.70
N GLY A 180 4.13 -5.57 -13.64
CA GLY A 180 2.77 -5.04 -13.63
C GLY A 180 1.70 -6.12 -13.64
N TYR A 181 1.81 -7.10 -14.56
CA TYR A 181 0.91 -8.25 -14.57
C TYR A 181 0.99 -9.07 -13.28
N ALA A 182 2.21 -9.32 -12.77
CA ALA A 182 2.40 -10.05 -11.53
C ALA A 182 1.72 -9.35 -10.34
N PHE A 183 1.85 -8.02 -10.24
CA PHE A 183 1.15 -7.22 -9.24
C PHE A 183 -0.37 -7.31 -9.34
N VAL A 184 -0.95 -7.22 -10.54
CA VAL A 184 -2.40 -7.37 -10.75
C VAL A 184 -2.87 -8.75 -10.32
N VAL A 185 -2.16 -9.82 -10.72
CA VAL A 185 -2.50 -11.19 -10.32
C VAL A 185 -2.40 -11.37 -8.80
N CYS A 186 -1.31 -10.91 -8.18
CA CYS A 186 -1.14 -10.96 -6.73
C CYS A 186 -2.27 -10.22 -6.01
N GLY A 187 -2.66 -9.05 -6.50
CA GLY A 187 -3.75 -8.27 -5.92
C GLY A 187 -5.09 -9.00 -5.99
N PHE A 188 -5.44 -9.62 -7.12
CA PHE A 188 -6.65 -10.45 -7.21
C PHE A 188 -6.61 -11.68 -6.29
N LEU A 189 -5.45 -12.33 -6.16
CA LEU A 189 -5.29 -13.44 -5.23
C LEU A 189 -5.46 -12.99 -3.77
N VAL A 190 -4.93 -11.82 -3.41
CA VAL A 190 -5.12 -11.23 -2.08
C VAL A 190 -6.58 -10.85 -1.84
N LEU A 191 -7.27 -10.29 -2.84
CA LEU A 191 -8.70 -10.01 -2.73
C LEU A 191 -9.50 -11.29 -2.48
N ALA A 192 -9.24 -12.35 -3.25
CA ALA A 192 -9.90 -13.64 -3.05
C ALA A 192 -9.57 -14.22 -1.66
N ALA A 193 -8.31 -14.21 -1.25
CA ALA A 193 -7.90 -14.66 0.08
C ALA A 193 -8.63 -13.90 1.20
N SER A 194 -8.82 -12.58 1.05
CA SER A 194 -9.50 -11.73 2.05
C SER A 194 -11.00 -12.01 2.17
N VAL A 195 -11.62 -12.63 1.17
CA VAL A 195 -13.03 -13.08 1.25
C VAL A 195 -13.16 -14.34 2.11
N PHE A 196 -12.22 -15.28 1.95
CA PHE A 196 -12.32 -16.61 2.56
C PHE A 196 -11.51 -16.78 3.85
N LEU A 197 -10.50 -15.94 4.07
CA LEU A 197 -9.56 -16.01 5.20
C LEU A 197 -9.61 -14.72 6.00
N SER A 198 -9.22 -14.80 7.27
CA SER A 198 -8.96 -13.64 8.14
C SER A 198 -7.70 -13.88 8.95
N ASP A 199 -7.24 -12.84 9.64
CA ASP A 199 -6.24 -12.91 10.71
C ASP A 199 -4.92 -13.58 10.26
N LEU A 200 -4.40 -14.52 11.03
CA LEU A 200 -3.11 -15.16 10.74
C LEU A 200 -3.09 -15.93 9.40
N PRO A 201 -4.10 -16.76 9.04
CA PRO A 201 -4.17 -17.38 7.71
C PRO A 201 -4.15 -16.37 6.55
N LEU A 202 -4.85 -15.25 6.69
CA LEU A 202 -4.86 -14.18 5.68
C LEU A 202 -3.48 -13.53 5.57
N LEU A 203 -2.84 -13.19 6.70
CA LEU A 203 -1.50 -12.61 6.73
C LEU A 203 -0.47 -13.51 6.05
N ILE A 204 -0.44 -14.80 6.40
CA ILE A 204 0.47 -15.78 5.79
C ILE A 204 0.23 -15.87 4.29
N SER A 205 -1.04 -15.88 3.86
CA SER A 205 -1.40 -15.92 2.44
C SER A 205 -0.90 -14.69 1.69
N ILE A 206 -1.10 -13.49 2.23
CA ILE A 206 -0.62 -12.23 1.64
C ILE A 206 0.91 -12.27 1.47
N VAL A 207 1.64 -12.61 2.54
CA VAL A 207 3.10 -12.70 2.50
C VAL A 207 3.55 -13.74 1.46
N GLY A 208 2.94 -14.93 1.47
CA GLY A 208 3.26 -16.01 0.53
C GLY A 208 3.03 -15.62 -0.93
N ILE A 209 1.90 -14.98 -1.23
CA ILE A 209 1.56 -14.49 -2.57
C ILE A 209 2.59 -13.47 -3.05
N ILE A 210 2.97 -12.50 -2.21
CA ILE A 210 3.93 -11.45 -2.58
C ILE A 210 5.33 -12.03 -2.79
N VAL A 211 5.80 -12.90 -1.90
CA VAL A 211 7.11 -13.54 -2.02
C VAL A 211 7.18 -14.38 -3.30
N LEU A 212 6.15 -15.17 -3.59
CA LEU A 212 6.06 -15.94 -4.82
C LEU A 212 6.04 -15.03 -6.06
N GLY A 213 5.22 -13.98 -6.04
CA GLY A 213 5.16 -12.98 -7.11
C GLY A 213 6.51 -12.30 -7.38
N ALA A 214 7.27 -11.99 -6.31
CA ALA A 214 8.60 -11.40 -6.41
C ALA A 214 9.63 -12.39 -6.99
N ILE A 215 9.58 -13.66 -6.60
CA ILE A 215 10.44 -14.73 -7.15
C ILE A 215 10.16 -14.91 -8.64
N VAL A 216 8.88 -15.05 -9.02
CA VAL A 216 8.44 -15.22 -10.42
C VAL A 216 8.84 -14.01 -11.26
N SER A 217 8.63 -12.79 -10.75
CA SER A 217 9.03 -11.56 -11.43
C SER A 217 10.55 -11.46 -11.61
N SER A 218 11.32 -11.84 -10.60
CA SER A 218 12.78 -11.85 -10.69
C SER A 218 13.27 -12.85 -11.73
N ALA A 219 12.71 -14.07 -11.75
CA ALA A 219 13.03 -15.08 -12.75
C ALA A 219 12.64 -14.63 -14.17
N ALA A 220 11.49 -14.00 -14.33
CA ALA A 220 11.06 -13.43 -15.60
C ALA A 220 12.02 -12.32 -16.08
N SER A 221 12.46 -11.43 -15.20
CA SER A 221 13.43 -10.38 -15.55
C SER A 221 14.76 -10.94 -16.08
N TYR A 222 15.21 -12.07 -15.50
CA TYR A 222 16.40 -12.78 -16.00
C TYR A 222 16.16 -13.37 -17.39
N GLN A 223 15.02 -14.02 -17.61
CA GLN A 223 14.67 -14.60 -18.91
C GLN A 223 14.55 -13.53 -20.00
N ILE A 224 13.93 -12.39 -19.68
CA ILE A 224 13.80 -11.24 -20.59
C ILE A 224 15.17 -10.70 -20.98
N TRP A 225 16.06 -10.51 -20.01
CA TRP A 225 17.43 -10.07 -20.27
C TRP A 225 18.21 -11.08 -21.13
N LYS A 226 18.14 -12.36 -20.80
CA LYS A 226 18.83 -13.41 -21.55
C LYS A 226 18.30 -13.55 -22.98
N ALA A 227 17.00 -13.35 -23.20
CA ALA A 227 16.43 -13.30 -24.55
C ALA A 227 16.97 -12.09 -25.33
N TRP A 228 17.00 -10.91 -24.70
CA TRP A 228 17.53 -9.69 -25.32
C TRP A 228 19.00 -9.84 -25.73
N GLN A 229 19.85 -10.44 -24.89
CA GLN A 229 21.25 -10.70 -25.22
C GLN A 229 21.45 -11.63 -26.42
N ARG A 230 20.55 -12.60 -26.64
CA ARG A 230 20.64 -13.48 -27.82
C ARG A 230 20.31 -12.75 -29.10
N GLU A 231 19.43 -11.76 -29.03
CA GLU A 231 19.05 -10.92 -30.17
C GLU A 231 20.11 -9.83 -30.46
N HIS A 232 20.90 -9.44 -29.45
CA HIS A 232 21.93 -8.39 -29.53
C HIS A 232 23.27 -8.90 -28.99
N PRO A 233 23.94 -9.87 -29.66
CA PRO A 233 25.17 -10.47 -29.16
C PRO A 233 26.39 -9.53 -29.14
N GLU A 234 26.32 -8.42 -29.87
CA GLU A 234 27.38 -7.40 -30.00
C GLU A 234 27.26 -6.25 -28.98
N GLU A 235 26.22 -6.25 -28.13
CA GLU A 235 25.95 -5.26 -27.06
C GLU A 235 26.04 -5.87 -25.65
#